data_AF-A0A0Q5E9T9-F1
#
_entry.id   AF-A0A0Q5E9T9-F1
#
_cell.length_a   1.000
_cell.length_b   1.000
_cell.length_c   1.000
_cell.angle_alpha   90.00
_cell.angle_beta   90.00
_cell.angle_gamma   90.00
#
_symmetry.space_group_name_H-M   'P 1'
#
loop_
_entity.id
_entity.type
_entity.pdbx_description
1 polymer ?
#
loop_
_entity_poly.entity_id
_entity_poly.type
_entity_poly.pdbx_seq_one_letter_code
_entity_poly.pdbx_strand_id
1 'polypeptide(L)'
;MSTPETVDVVVVGAGQAGLSAAHHLHRRGFVPLDAVPLDAAGGRATDDDPRTFVVLDADDAPGGAWQHRWRSLTMSTVNGIYDLPGMPKPELDPASPSVDVIPPYFAAFEERFALAVRRPVHVRAVRREDDDPHGHLLVETAASAGQPPTAFRARAVVNATGTWTKPFWPAYPGRERFAGRQLHVADYVSAEEFRGQRVVVVGAGVSAIQLLDEISRVAETVWMTRREPEWVDDEFDTAARVAAIAGVEERVRQGLPPGSVISVTGMHWTPWARSAEARGVLVRHPMFRRIEEDGVILDDGSFLPVDAILWATGFRAALDHLAPLGIRLPGGGIRIDGTRAADEPRLHLIGYGPSASTVGANRAGRAAVAAILADLDAVPASVG
;
A
#
# COMPACT_ATOMS: atom_id res chain seq x y z
N MET A 1 -4.55 -0.11 -31.58
CA MET A 1 -4.61 0.48 -30.22
C MET A 1 -5.26 1.83 -30.38
N SER A 2 -6.15 2.25 -29.49
CA SER A 2 -6.66 3.62 -29.50
C SER A 2 -5.51 4.60 -29.30
N THR A 3 -5.62 5.79 -29.87
CA THR A 3 -4.66 6.89 -29.63
C THR A 3 -4.60 7.16 -28.12
N PRO A 4 -3.40 7.26 -27.51
CA PRO A 4 -3.29 7.61 -26.10
C PRO A 4 -3.91 8.98 -25.78
N GLU A 5 -4.64 9.08 -24.68
CA GLU A 5 -5.16 10.35 -24.15
C GLU A 5 -4.01 11.18 -23.56
N THR A 6 -3.96 12.49 -23.81
CA THR A 6 -2.92 13.37 -23.23
C THR A 6 -3.39 13.98 -21.92
N VAL A 7 -2.55 13.96 -20.89
CA VAL A 7 -2.86 14.46 -19.54
C VAL A 7 -1.60 15.00 -18.86
N ASP A 8 -1.69 16.02 -17.99
CA ASP A 8 -0.48 16.47 -17.28
C ASP A 8 -0.04 15.46 -16.23
N VAL A 9 -0.97 14.94 -15.43
CA VAL A 9 -0.66 14.04 -14.32
C VAL A 9 -1.55 12.80 -14.31
N VAL A 10 -0.94 11.62 -14.31
CA VAL A 10 -1.63 10.37 -13.99
C VAL A 10 -1.35 10.00 -12.53
N VAL A 11 -2.39 9.77 -11.74
CA VAL A 11 -2.29 9.18 -10.40
C VAL A 11 -2.70 7.71 -10.48
N VAL A 12 -1.81 6.80 -10.11
CA VAL A 12 -2.05 5.35 -10.13
C VAL A 12 -2.33 4.84 -8.71
N GLY A 13 -3.56 4.39 -8.47
CA GLY A 13 -4.11 3.96 -7.19
C GLY A 13 -4.89 5.07 -6.49
N ALA A 14 -6.08 4.75 -5.99
CA ALA A 14 -6.95 5.70 -5.27
C ALA A 14 -7.22 5.28 -3.81
N GLY A 15 -6.19 4.68 -3.18
CA GLY A 15 -6.11 4.64 -1.72
C GLY A 15 -5.78 6.02 -1.12
N GLN A 16 -5.57 6.08 0.20
CA GLN A 16 -5.32 7.32 0.93
C GLN A 16 -4.21 8.21 0.34
N ALA A 17 -3.12 7.62 -0.15
CA ALA A 17 -2.02 8.36 -0.77
C ALA A 17 -2.42 8.97 -2.12
N GLY A 18 -3.12 8.22 -2.97
CA GLY A 18 -3.60 8.69 -4.27
C GLY A 18 -4.65 9.78 -4.15
N LEU A 19 -5.63 9.60 -3.27
CA LEU A 19 -6.65 10.61 -2.97
C LEU A 19 -6.03 11.91 -2.41
N SER A 20 -4.97 11.78 -1.61
CA SER A 20 -4.19 12.93 -1.15
C SER A 20 -3.56 13.70 -2.31
N ALA A 21 -2.87 13.02 -3.24
CA ALA A 21 -2.28 13.67 -4.41
C ALA A 21 -3.36 14.32 -5.30
N ALA A 22 -4.43 13.60 -5.60
CA ALA A 22 -5.56 14.11 -6.40
C ALA A 22 -6.19 15.36 -5.78
N HIS A 23 -6.39 15.38 -4.46
CA HIS A 23 -6.88 16.57 -3.76
C HIS A 23 -5.91 17.76 -3.87
N HIS A 24 -4.60 17.54 -3.73
CA HIS A 24 -3.63 18.63 -3.86
C HIS A 24 -3.50 19.13 -5.30
N LEU A 25 -3.66 18.26 -6.31
CA LEU A 25 -3.77 18.65 -7.72
C LEU A 25 -4.99 19.54 -7.92
N HIS A 26 -6.17 19.09 -7.47
CA HIS A 26 -7.41 19.84 -7.55
C HIS A 26 -7.32 21.21 -6.87
N ARG A 27 -6.75 21.26 -5.65
CA ARG A 27 -6.53 22.51 -4.89
C ARG A 27 -5.60 23.49 -5.62
N ARG A 28 -4.74 22.99 -6.51
CA ARG A 28 -3.80 23.80 -7.30
C ARG A 28 -4.34 24.17 -8.68
N GLY A 29 -5.64 23.96 -8.92
CA GLY A 29 -6.32 24.35 -10.15
C GLY A 29 -6.22 23.32 -11.27
N PHE A 30 -5.69 22.12 -11.00
CA PHE A 30 -5.85 21.03 -11.97
C PHE A 30 -7.29 20.55 -11.96
N VAL A 31 -7.79 20.15 -13.13
CA VAL A 31 -9.13 19.60 -13.30
C VAL A 31 -9.06 18.12 -13.72
N PRO A 32 -10.00 17.27 -13.30
CA PRO A 32 -10.06 15.90 -13.80
C PRO A 32 -10.19 15.89 -15.32
N LEU A 33 -9.52 14.95 -16.01
CA LEU A 33 -9.55 14.83 -17.47
C LEU A 33 -10.98 14.69 -18.00
N ASP A 34 -11.85 13.99 -17.26
CA ASP A 34 -13.26 13.79 -17.59
C ASP A 34 -14.12 15.07 -17.53
N ALA A 35 -13.61 16.14 -16.89
CA ALA A 35 -14.28 17.43 -16.80
C ALA A 35 -13.91 18.40 -17.94
N VAL A 36 -12.92 18.04 -18.79
CA VAL A 36 -12.48 18.87 -19.91
C VAL A 36 -13.09 18.35 -21.21
N PRO A 37 -13.82 19.17 -21.98
CA PRO A 37 -14.22 18.81 -23.34
C PRO A 37 -12.97 18.56 -24.19
N LEU A 38 -12.80 17.34 -24.69
CA LEU A 38 -11.72 17.02 -25.63
C LEU A 38 -11.92 17.81 -26.93
N ASP A 39 -10.85 18.40 -27.47
CA ASP A 39 -10.87 18.90 -28.85
C ASP A 39 -10.88 17.73 -29.86
N ALA A 40 -11.04 18.04 -31.15
CA ALA A 40 -11.10 17.04 -32.22
C ALA A 40 -9.82 16.19 -32.37
N ALA A 41 -8.71 16.58 -31.73
CA ALA A 41 -7.42 15.88 -31.75
C ALA A 41 -7.10 15.17 -30.41
N GLY A 42 -7.96 15.27 -29.40
CA GLY A 42 -7.73 14.72 -28.06
C GLY A 42 -6.62 15.46 -27.28
N GLY A 43 -6.34 16.71 -27.65
CA GLY A 43 -5.35 17.58 -27.03
C GLY A 43 -5.97 18.75 -26.26
N ARG A 44 -5.10 19.62 -25.71
CA ARG A 44 -5.49 20.93 -25.20
C ARG A 44 -5.79 21.86 -26.37
N ALA A 45 -6.88 22.63 -26.28
CA ALA A 45 -7.26 23.58 -27.31
C ALA A 45 -6.37 24.84 -27.28
N THR A 46 -5.87 25.26 -26.11
CA THR A 46 -5.00 26.44 -25.94
C THR A 46 -4.06 26.35 -24.71
N ASP A 47 -3.04 27.21 -24.63
CA ASP A 47 -2.17 27.39 -23.45
C ASP A 47 -2.93 27.89 -22.20
N ASP A 48 -4.14 28.45 -22.39
CA ASP A 48 -5.02 28.91 -21.30
C ASP A 48 -5.88 27.80 -20.69
N ASP A 49 -5.83 26.57 -21.24
CA ASP A 49 -6.59 25.45 -20.69
C ASP A 49 -6.05 25.01 -19.32
N PRO A 50 -6.94 24.69 -18.36
CA PRO A 50 -6.53 24.22 -17.04
C PRO A 50 -5.71 22.93 -17.16
N ARG A 51 -4.70 22.80 -16.31
CA ARG A 51 -3.91 21.57 -16.25
C ARG A 51 -4.80 20.39 -15.86
N THR A 52 -4.59 19.21 -16.45
CA THR A 52 -5.47 18.05 -16.26
C THR A 52 -4.82 16.95 -15.45
N PHE A 53 -5.64 16.18 -14.73
CA PHE A 53 -5.19 14.94 -14.09
C PHE A 53 -6.21 13.82 -14.26
N VAL A 54 -5.75 12.58 -14.16
CA VAL A 54 -6.62 11.40 -14.10
C VAL A 54 -6.17 10.50 -12.96
N VAL A 55 -7.13 9.93 -12.23
CA VAL A 55 -6.86 8.94 -11.18
C VAL A 55 -7.35 7.58 -11.67
N LEU A 56 -6.46 6.59 -11.70
CA LEU A 56 -6.74 5.24 -12.16
C LEU A 56 -6.61 4.28 -10.99
N ASP A 57 -7.66 3.52 -10.68
CA ASP A 57 -7.66 2.59 -9.55
C ASP A 57 -8.15 1.21 -9.96
N ALA A 58 -7.47 0.18 -9.46
CA ALA A 58 -7.68 -1.20 -9.89
C ALA A 58 -8.88 -1.86 -9.21
N ASP A 59 -9.26 -1.40 -8.01
CA ASP A 59 -10.44 -1.88 -7.30
C ASP A 59 -11.73 -1.43 -8.00
N ASP A 60 -12.81 -2.19 -7.83
CA ASP A 60 -14.14 -1.87 -8.37
C ASP A 60 -14.83 -0.72 -7.60
N ALA A 61 -14.42 -0.48 -6.35
CA ALA A 61 -15.05 0.49 -5.45
C ALA A 61 -14.01 1.31 -4.66
N PRO A 62 -14.40 2.49 -4.13
CA PRO A 62 -13.56 3.29 -3.24
C PRO A 62 -13.18 2.54 -1.96
N GLY A 63 -12.06 2.93 -1.34
CA GLY A 63 -11.60 2.38 -0.05
C GLY A 63 -10.16 1.90 -0.05
N GLY A 64 -9.58 1.66 -1.22
CA GLY A 64 -8.23 1.12 -1.38
C GLY A 64 -8.04 -0.16 -0.55
N ALA A 65 -6.88 -0.32 0.09
CA ALA A 65 -6.58 -1.52 0.88
C ALA A 65 -7.52 -1.80 2.07
N TRP A 66 -8.38 -0.84 2.48
CA TRP A 66 -9.28 -1.02 3.62
C TRP A 66 -10.51 -1.86 3.29
N GLN A 67 -10.95 -1.86 2.03
CA GLN A 67 -12.10 -2.66 1.58
C GLN A 67 -11.82 -4.18 1.59
N HIS A 68 -10.55 -4.55 1.72
CA HIS A 68 -10.08 -5.93 1.73
C HIS A 68 -9.72 -6.44 3.14
N ARG A 69 -9.95 -5.62 4.19
CA ARG A 69 -9.62 -6.02 5.56
C ARG A 69 -10.65 -6.97 6.11
N TRP A 70 -10.20 -7.89 6.96
CA TRP A 70 -11.08 -8.80 7.67
C TRP A 70 -12.04 -8.04 8.57
N ARG A 71 -13.28 -8.52 8.65
CA ARG A 71 -14.39 -7.80 9.29
C ARG A 71 -14.20 -7.60 10.79
N SER A 72 -13.47 -8.49 11.47
CA SER A 72 -13.14 -8.35 12.89
C SER A 72 -12.11 -7.24 13.19
N LEU A 73 -11.48 -6.63 12.17
CA LEU A 73 -10.68 -5.43 12.35
C LEU A 73 -11.59 -4.21 12.56
N THR A 74 -11.83 -3.85 13.81
CA THR A 74 -12.67 -2.71 14.22
C THR A 74 -11.92 -1.40 14.30
N MET A 75 -12.62 -0.26 14.32
CA MET A 75 -12.01 1.06 14.51
C MET A 75 -11.25 1.23 15.83
N SER A 76 -11.58 0.46 16.87
CA SER A 76 -10.83 0.40 18.13
C SER A 76 -9.52 -0.39 18.04
N THR A 77 -9.39 -1.27 17.05
CA THR A 77 -8.23 -2.16 16.87
C THR A 77 -7.39 -1.82 15.64
N VAL A 78 -7.88 -1.01 14.69
CA VAL A 78 -7.03 -0.49 13.61
C VAL A 78 -5.80 0.22 14.19
N ASN A 79 -4.66 0.02 13.54
CA ASN A 79 -3.42 0.71 13.90
C ASN A 79 -3.41 2.17 13.36
N GLY A 80 -4.46 2.91 13.68
CA GLY A 80 -4.68 4.31 13.31
C GLY A 80 -4.99 4.57 11.84
N ILE A 81 -5.88 5.53 11.60
CA ILE A 81 -6.12 6.13 10.28
C ILE A 81 -6.10 7.66 10.41
N TYR A 82 -5.38 8.33 9.51
CA TYR A 82 -5.28 9.79 9.48
C TYR A 82 -6.34 10.38 8.56
N ASP A 83 -6.74 11.62 8.84
CA ASP A 83 -7.68 12.36 8.01
C ASP A 83 -7.16 12.54 6.58
N LEU A 84 -8.06 12.44 5.62
CA LEU A 84 -7.84 12.89 4.26
C LEU A 84 -7.73 14.43 4.23
N PRO A 85 -6.92 15.00 3.33
CA PRO A 85 -6.69 16.44 3.30
C PRO A 85 -7.99 17.21 3.02
N GLY A 86 -8.32 18.16 3.91
CA GLY A 86 -9.53 18.98 3.76
C GLY A 86 -10.83 18.29 4.16
N MET A 87 -10.77 17.05 4.69
CA MET A 87 -11.95 16.34 5.17
C MET A 87 -11.62 15.48 6.40
N PRO A 88 -11.98 15.92 7.62
CA PRO A 88 -11.76 15.11 8.81
C PRO A 88 -12.54 13.80 8.72
N LYS A 89 -12.03 12.74 9.37
CA LYS A 89 -12.81 11.50 9.53
C LYS A 89 -14.12 11.80 10.27
N PRO A 90 -15.23 11.15 9.91
CA PRO A 90 -16.45 11.23 10.69
C PRO A 90 -16.23 10.67 12.09
N GLU A 91 -17.13 11.00 13.02
CA GLU A 91 -17.24 10.27 14.27
C GLU A 91 -17.70 8.84 13.96
N LEU A 92 -16.85 7.86 14.28
CA LEU A 92 -17.08 6.45 13.98
C LEU A 92 -17.24 5.69 15.30
N ASP A 93 -18.23 4.79 15.35
CA ASP A 93 -18.35 3.84 16.46
C ASP A 93 -17.06 2.99 16.53
N PRO A 94 -16.33 2.99 17.66
CA PRO A 94 -15.13 2.19 17.85
C PRO A 94 -15.33 0.68 17.58
N ALA A 95 -16.54 0.16 17.76
CA ALA A 95 -16.87 -1.24 17.50
C ALA A 95 -17.12 -1.56 16.02
N SER A 96 -17.30 -0.54 15.17
CA SER A 96 -17.58 -0.77 13.74
C SER A 96 -16.40 -1.43 13.02
N PRO A 97 -16.65 -2.44 12.16
CA PRO A 97 -15.65 -2.96 11.24
C PRO A 97 -15.05 -1.87 10.35
N SER A 98 -13.73 -1.82 10.27
CA SER A 98 -13.00 -0.86 9.42
C SER A 98 -13.38 -0.96 7.94
N VAL A 99 -13.65 -2.19 7.46
CA VAL A 99 -14.13 -2.49 6.11
C VAL A 99 -15.51 -1.89 5.81
N ASP A 100 -16.34 -1.66 6.83
CA ASP A 100 -17.69 -1.10 6.64
C ASP A 100 -17.69 0.43 6.66
N VAL A 101 -16.72 1.07 7.33
CA VAL A 101 -16.75 2.52 7.59
C VAL A 101 -15.70 3.35 6.86
N ILE A 102 -14.55 2.75 6.51
CA ILE A 102 -13.49 3.49 5.80
C ILE A 102 -13.79 3.62 4.30
N PRO A 103 -14.26 2.58 3.59
CA PRO A 103 -14.63 2.72 2.17
C PRO A 103 -15.69 3.81 1.90
N PRO A 104 -16.79 3.92 2.67
CA PRO A 104 -17.73 5.03 2.51
C PRO A 104 -17.11 6.40 2.78
N TYR A 105 -16.18 6.51 3.72
CA TYR A 105 -15.44 7.76 3.96
C TYR A 105 -14.59 8.18 2.75
N PHE A 106 -13.95 7.21 2.06
CA PHE A 106 -13.19 7.50 0.84
C PHE A 106 -14.12 7.85 -0.33
N ALA A 107 -15.25 7.16 -0.46
CA ALA A 107 -16.26 7.50 -1.47
C ALA A 107 -16.78 8.93 -1.30
N ALA A 108 -17.15 9.32 -0.07
CA ALA A 108 -17.61 10.67 0.23
C ALA A 108 -16.52 11.73 -0.03
N PHE A 109 -15.25 11.39 0.13
CA PHE A 109 -14.14 12.26 -0.22
C PHE A 109 -14.03 12.49 -1.72
N GLU A 110 -14.08 11.41 -2.51
CA GLU A 110 -14.03 11.48 -3.96
C GLU A 110 -15.18 12.31 -4.54
N GLU A 111 -16.40 12.13 -4.02
CA GLU A 111 -17.58 12.91 -4.39
C GLU A 111 -17.43 14.39 -4.03
N ARG A 112 -17.02 14.68 -2.78
CA ARG A 112 -16.89 16.06 -2.27
C ARG A 112 -15.95 16.92 -3.10
N PHE A 113 -14.88 16.32 -3.62
CA PHE A 113 -13.86 17.02 -4.41
C PHE A 113 -13.95 16.71 -5.90
N ALA A 114 -15.02 16.04 -6.35
CA ALA A 114 -15.27 15.67 -7.73
C ALA A 114 -14.04 15.08 -8.44
N LEU A 115 -13.33 14.14 -7.79
CA LEU A 115 -12.03 13.66 -8.26
C LEU A 115 -12.09 12.77 -9.51
N ALA A 116 -13.28 12.35 -9.92
CA ALA A 116 -13.56 11.52 -11.10
C ALA A 116 -12.60 10.31 -11.26
N VAL A 117 -12.47 9.51 -10.20
CA VAL A 117 -11.60 8.33 -10.24
C VAL A 117 -12.15 7.29 -11.22
N ARG A 118 -11.33 6.86 -12.18
CA ARG A 118 -11.69 5.82 -13.16
C ARG A 118 -11.44 4.43 -12.57
N ARG A 119 -12.52 3.63 -12.49
CA ARG A 119 -12.53 2.26 -11.98
C ARG A 119 -13.40 1.33 -12.85
N PRO A 120 -13.10 0.02 -12.88
CA PRO A 120 -11.82 -0.59 -12.51
C PRO A 120 -10.79 -0.42 -13.63
N VAL A 121 -9.63 0.17 -13.32
CA VAL A 121 -8.54 0.39 -14.28
C VAL A 121 -7.22 -0.17 -13.76
N HIS A 122 -6.77 -1.24 -14.40
CA HIS A 122 -5.49 -1.88 -14.08
C HIS A 122 -4.38 -1.28 -14.95
N VAL A 123 -3.49 -0.48 -14.36
CA VAL A 123 -2.26 -0.05 -15.03
C VAL A 123 -1.29 -1.21 -15.12
N ARG A 124 -0.93 -1.63 -16.34
CA ARG A 124 -0.04 -2.79 -16.58
C ARG A 124 1.41 -2.38 -16.85
N ALA A 125 1.64 -1.17 -17.35
CA ALA A 125 2.97 -0.69 -17.68
C ALA A 125 3.04 0.84 -17.65
N VAL A 126 4.18 1.36 -17.22
CA VAL A 126 4.61 2.75 -17.41
C VAL A 126 5.92 2.71 -18.17
N ARG A 127 6.01 3.44 -19.28
CA ARG A 127 7.17 3.50 -20.17
C ARG A 127 7.58 4.93 -20.42
N ARG A 128 8.84 5.16 -20.78
CA ARG A 128 9.23 6.41 -21.42
C ARG A 128 8.70 6.36 -22.85
N GLU A 129 8.10 7.46 -23.31
CA GLU A 129 7.70 7.58 -24.72
C GLU A 129 8.92 7.70 -25.64
N ASP A 130 9.94 8.43 -25.17
CA ASP A 130 11.21 8.69 -25.84
C ASP A 130 12.34 8.85 -24.80
N ASP A 131 13.53 9.23 -25.29
CA ASP A 131 14.71 9.49 -24.44
C ASP A 131 14.75 10.92 -23.89
N ASP A 132 13.75 11.77 -24.18
CA ASP A 132 13.69 13.13 -23.64
C ASP A 132 13.37 13.07 -22.14
N PRO A 133 14.25 13.59 -21.24
CA PRO A 133 13.95 13.65 -19.81
C PRO A 133 12.74 14.52 -19.45
N HIS A 134 12.30 15.39 -20.38
CA HIS A 134 11.10 16.23 -20.27
C HIS A 134 9.92 15.71 -21.12
N GLY A 135 10.12 14.64 -21.90
CA GLY A 135 9.08 13.98 -22.70
C GLY A 135 8.02 13.29 -21.84
N HIS A 136 7.02 12.68 -22.46
CA HIS A 136 5.94 12.01 -21.74
C HIS A 136 6.31 10.61 -21.24
N LEU A 137 5.65 10.20 -20.16
CA LEU A 137 5.51 8.80 -19.78
C LEU A 137 4.24 8.22 -20.40
N LEU A 138 4.35 7.05 -21.02
CA LEU A 138 3.21 6.28 -21.52
C LEU A 138 2.71 5.34 -20.42
N VAL A 139 1.49 5.56 -19.95
CA VAL A 139 0.79 4.71 -18.98
C VAL A 139 -0.20 3.81 -19.71
N GLU A 140 0.09 2.51 -19.76
CA GLU A 140 -0.73 1.51 -20.45
C GLU A 140 -1.65 0.77 -19.47
N THR A 141 -2.93 0.65 -19.81
CA THR A 141 -3.90 -0.12 -19.02
C THR A 141 -4.11 -1.52 -19.60
N ALA A 142 -4.55 -2.45 -18.76
CA ALA A 142 -5.03 -3.76 -19.20
C ALA A 142 -6.47 -3.67 -19.70
N ALA A 143 -6.85 -4.60 -20.57
CA ALA A 143 -8.26 -4.79 -20.89
C ALA A 143 -9.02 -5.27 -19.63
N SER A 144 -10.22 -4.74 -19.43
CA SER A 144 -11.14 -5.17 -18.37
C SER A 144 -12.47 -5.60 -19.00
N ALA A 145 -13.32 -6.29 -18.24
CA ALA A 145 -14.62 -6.73 -18.72
C ALA A 145 -15.44 -5.53 -19.23
N GLY A 146 -15.63 -5.45 -20.55
CA GLY A 146 -16.37 -4.36 -21.20
C GLY A 146 -15.58 -3.08 -21.47
N GLN A 147 -14.28 -3.02 -21.14
CA GLN A 147 -13.43 -1.86 -21.42
C GLN A 147 -12.16 -2.27 -22.19
N PRO A 148 -11.94 -1.74 -23.41
CA PRO A 148 -10.72 -2.01 -24.16
C PRO A 148 -9.51 -1.39 -23.43
N PRO A 149 -8.29 -1.90 -23.67
CA PRO A 149 -7.10 -1.28 -23.13
C PRO A 149 -6.96 0.15 -23.65
N THR A 150 -6.65 1.07 -22.76
CA THR A 150 -6.38 2.48 -23.03
C THR A 150 -4.92 2.81 -22.72
N ALA A 151 -4.47 4.00 -23.13
CA ALA A 151 -3.16 4.51 -22.78
C ALA A 151 -3.23 6.01 -22.54
N PHE A 152 -2.34 6.51 -21.69
CA PHE A 152 -2.21 7.93 -21.37
C PHE A 152 -0.78 8.41 -21.61
N ARG A 153 -0.63 9.58 -22.24
CA ARG A 153 0.64 10.31 -22.34
C ARG A 153 0.66 11.35 -21.22
N ALA A 154 1.51 11.12 -20.23
CA ALA A 154 1.54 11.88 -18.98
C ALA A 154 2.85 12.66 -18.85
N ARG A 155 2.79 13.94 -18.48
CA ARG A 155 4.00 14.72 -18.15
C ARG A 155 4.60 14.29 -16.80
N ALA A 156 3.75 13.87 -15.87
CA ALA A 156 4.15 13.27 -14.60
C ALA A 156 3.25 12.09 -14.21
N VAL A 157 3.81 11.15 -13.46
CA VAL A 157 3.07 10.02 -12.89
C VAL A 157 3.26 10.00 -11.37
N VAL A 158 2.17 9.95 -10.62
CA VAL A 158 2.16 9.71 -9.17
C VAL A 158 1.73 8.27 -8.92
N ASN A 159 2.68 7.41 -8.56
CA ASN A 159 2.42 6.05 -8.16
C ASN A 159 2.04 5.97 -6.68
N ALA A 160 0.79 5.59 -6.40
CA ALA A 160 0.17 5.51 -5.08
C ALA A 160 -0.47 4.14 -4.79
N THR A 161 0.12 3.07 -5.34
CA THR A 161 -0.43 1.70 -5.36
C THR A 161 -0.28 0.90 -4.07
N GLY A 162 0.45 1.42 -3.08
CA GLY A 162 0.63 0.76 -1.78
C GLY A 162 1.24 -0.64 -1.87
N THR A 163 0.80 -1.54 -0.98
CA THR A 163 1.40 -2.87 -0.81
C THR A 163 0.41 -4.04 -0.81
N TRP A 164 -0.88 -3.78 -0.54
CA TRP A 164 -1.84 -4.83 -0.17
C TRP A 164 -1.98 -5.95 -1.21
N THR A 165 -1.91 -5.62 -2.50
CA THR A 165 -2.03 -6.60 -3.60
C THR A 165 -0.77 -7.45 -3.82
N LYS A 166 0.26 -7.30 -2.99
CA LYS A 166 1.53 -8.04 -3.07
C LYS A 166 1.89 -8.71 -1.74
N PRO A 167 1.10 -9.69 -1.26
CA PRO A 167 1.44 -10.46 -0.06
C PRO A 167 2.84 -11.09 -0.20
N PHE A 168 3.64 -11.02 0.86
CA PHE A 168 4.97 -11.61 0.85
C PHE A 168 4.92 -13.05 1.36
N TRP A 169 4.94 -13.98 0.41
CA TRP A 169 5.09 -15.40 0.69
C TRP A 169 6.58 -15.79 0.72
N PRO A 170 7.14 -16.18 1.89
CA PRO A 170 8.50 -16.66 1.94
C PRO A 170 8.62 -18.03 1.24
N ALA A 171 9.73 -18.24 0.54
CA ALA A 171 10.12 -19.58 0.16
C ALA A 171 10.57 -20.33 1.42
N TYR A 172 9.94 -21.46 1.72
CA TYR A 172 10.23 -22.25 2.92
C TYR A 172 10.35 -23.74 2.57
N PRO A 173 11.34 -24.47 3.10
CA PRO A 173 11.51 -25.88 2.78
C PRO A 173 10.27 -26.72 3.12
N GLY A 174 9.80 -27.51 2.15
CA GLY A 174 8.66 -28.44 2.30
C GLY A 174 7.28 -27.78 2.26
N ARG A 175 7.20 -26.47 1.98
CA ARG A 175 5.95 -25.72 1.93
C ARG A 175 4.91 -26.35 0.99
N GLU A 176 5.35 -26.87 -0.13
CA GLU A 176 4.54 -27.51 -1.17
C GLU A 176 3.94 -28.87 -0.76
N ARG A 177 4.45 -29.47 0.33
CA ARG A 177 4.02 -30.80 0.81
C ARG A 177 2.97 -30.75 1.91
N PHE A 178 2.71 -29.58 2.49
CA PHE A 178 1.77 -29.43 3.60
C PHE A 178 0.35 -29.76 3.14
N ALA A 179 -0.28 -30.76 3.77
CA ALA A 179 -1.66 -31.16 3.51
C ALA A 179 -2.68 -30.26 4.22
N GLY A 180 -2.25 -29.56 5.28
CA GLY A 180 -3.06 -28.56 5.98
C GLY A 180 -3.23 -27.24 5.22
N ARG A 181 -3.91 -26.29 5.84
CA ARG A 181 -4.21 -24.99 5.22
C ARG A 181 -3.06 -24.00 5.39
N GLN A 182 -2.59 -23.39 4.31
CA GLN A 182 -1.75 -22.20 4.37
C GLN A 182 -2.50 -20.99 3.84
N LEU A 183 -2.40 -19.88 4.54
CA LEU A 183 -2.98 -18.62 4.09
C LEU A 183 -2.08 -17.44 4.47
N HIS A 184 -2.12 -16.38 3.69
CA HIS A 184 -1.56 -15.09 4.11
C HIS A 184 -2.64 -14.31 4.85
N VAL A 185 -2.26 -13.31 5.65
CA VAL A 185 -3.22 -12.40 6.30
C VAL A 185 -4.10 -11.62 5.31
N ALA A 186 -3.75 -11.62 4.03
CA ALA A 186 -4.57 -11.05 2.97
C ALA A 186 -5.80 -11.90 2.65
N ASP A 187 -5.73 -13.20 2.95
CA ASP A 187 -6.76 -14.20 2.67
C ASP A 187 -7.52 -14.60 3.96
N TYR A 188 -7.22 -13.94 5.08
CA TYR A 188 -7.90 -14.18 6.36
C TYR A 188 -9.30 -13.56 6.36
N VAL A 189 -10.31 -14.34 6.77
CA VAL A 189 -11.70 -13.90 6.83
C VAL A 189 -12.22 -13.85 8.27
N SER A 190 -12.07 -14.95 9.02
CA SER A 190 -12.62 -15.10 10.38
C SER A 190 -11.86 -16.14 11.18
N ALA A 191 -11.78 -15.94 12.51
CA ALA A 191 -11.16 -16.90 13.42
C ALA A 191 -11.94 -18.22 13.48
N GLU A 192 -13.25 -18.19 13.21
CA GLU A 192 -14.13 -19.36 13.26
C GLU A 192 -13.65 -20.49 12.32
N GLU A 193 -12.99 -20.15 11.21
CA GLU A 193 -12.42 -21.11 10.26
C GLU A 193 -11.30 -21.98 10.86
N PHE A 194 -10.77 -21.58 12.02
CA PHE A 194 -9.70 -22.26 12.75
C PHE A 194 -10.20 -23.00 14.00
N ARG A 195 -11.51 -23.02 14.25
CA ARG A 195 -12.04 -23.59 15.50
C ARG A 195 -11.56 -25.03 15.72
N GLY A 196 -10.96 -25.27 16.88
CA GLY A 196 -10.47 -26.58 17.30
C GLY A 196 -9.19 -27.05 16.59
N GLN A 197 -8.60 -26.25 15.71
CA GLN A 197 -7.35 -26.56 15.02
C GLN A 197 -6.13 -26.18 15.86
N ARG A 198 -4.96 -26.71 15.48
CA ARG A 198 -3.67 -26.15 15.83
C ARG A 198 -3.13 -25.27 14.72
N VAL A 199 -2.93 -23.99 15.03
CA VAL A 199 -2.55 -22.95 14.09
C VAL A 199 -1.17 -22.39 14.42
N VAL A 200 -0.25 -22.40 13.46
CA VAL A 200 0.99 -21.64 13.56
C VAL A 200 0.76 -20.24 13.00
N VAL A 201 1.02 -19.21 13.81
CA VAL A 201 0.99 -17.80 13.38
C VAL A 201 2.42 -17.33 13.17
N VAL A 202 2.78 -17.04 11.92
CA VAL A 202 4.14 -16.63 11.54
C VAL A 202 4.23 -15.12 11.36
N GLY A 203 5.09 -14.46 12.13
CA GLY A 203 5.40 -13.04 11.99
C GLY A 203 5.30 -12.27 13.31
N ALA A 204 5.97 -11.11 13.37
CA ALA A 204 5.99 -10.26 14.57
C ALA A 204 5.33 -8.89 14.34
N GLY A 205 4.63 -8.73 13.21
CA GLY A 205 3.95 -7.48 12.87
C GLY A 205 2.63 -7.30 13.63
N VAL A 206 2.04 -6.11 13.56
CA VAL A 206 0.75 -5.79 14.20
C VAL A 206 -0.32 -6.83 13.84
N SER A 207 -0.47 -7.14 12.55
CA SER A 207 -1.45 -8.14 12.09
C SER A 207 -1.18 -9.54 12.67
N ALA A 208 0.08 -9.91 12.92
CA ALA A 208 0.40 -11.21 13.49
C ALA A 208 -0.11 -11.32 14.93
N ILE A 209 0.14 -10.30 15.76
CA ILE A 209 -0.25 -10.33 17.16
C ILE A 209 -1.77 -10.12 17.32
N GLN A 210 -2.39 -9.29 16.48
CA GLN A 210 -3.84 -9.14 16.45
C GLN A 210 -4.54 -10.46 16.14
N LEU A 211 -4.10 -11.15 15.08
CA LEU A 211 -4.70 -12.42 14.69
C LEU A 211 -4.29 -13.56 15.63
N LEU A 212 -3.14 -13.48 16.30
CA LEU A 212 -2.82 -14.35 17.43
C LEU A 212 -3.82 -14.17 18.58
N ASP A 213 -4.11 -12.93 18.99
CA ASP A 213 -5.11 -12.65 20.03
C ASP A 213 -6.49 -13.18 19.62
N GLU A 214 -6.88 -13.01 18.36
CA GLU A 214 -8.20 -13.41 17.86
C GLU A 214 -8.33 -14.94 17.73
N ILE A 215 -7.42 -15.59 17.01
CA ILE A 215 -7.46 -17.02 16.69
C ILE A 215 -7.29 -17.87 17.94
N SER A 216 -6.44 -17.45 18.89
CA SER A 216 -6.23 -18.16 20.16
C SER A 216 -7.48 -18.30 21.04
N ARG A 217 -8.56 -17.58 20.74
CA ARG A 217 -9.84 -17.71 21.44
C ARG A 217 -10.63 -18.94 21.01
N VAL A 218 -10.29 -19.54 19.85
CA VAL A 218 -11.06 -20.64 19.25
C VAL A 218 -10.18 -21.82 18.83
N ALA A 219 -8.85 -21.66 18.84
CA ALA A 219 -7.88 -22.63 18.36
C ALA A 219 -6.64 -22.70 19.28
N GLU A 220 -5.89 -23.81 19.21
CA GLU A 220 -4.55 -23.88 19.80
C GLU A 220 -3.58 -23.11 18.89
N THR A 221 -2.84 -22.15 19.42
CA THR A 221 -1.93 -21.30 18.62
C THR A 221 -0.48 -21.44 19.04
N VAL A 222 0.42 -21.52 18.06
CA VAL A 222 1.87 -21.41 18.28
C VAL A 222 2.40 -20.20 17.50
N TRP A 223 2.96 -19.23 18.22
CA TRP A 223 3.45 -18.00 17.62
C TRP A 223 4.95 -18.12 17.29
N MET A 224 5.30 -17.94 16.01
CA MET A 224 6.67 -18.13 15.52
C MET A 224 7.22 -16.91 14.82
N THR A 225 8.45 -16.52 15.19
CA THR A 225 9.11 -15.33 14.63
C THR A 225 10.59 -15.57 14.33
N ARG A 226 11.07 -14.92 13.25
CA ARG A 226 12.50 -14.91 12.90
C ARG A 226 13.35 -14.18 13.96
N ARG A 227 12.82 -13.08 14.50
CA ARG A 227 13.43 -12.27 15.55
C ARG A 227 12.34 -11.96 16.56
N GLU A 228 12.72 -12.00 17.83
CA GLU A 228 11.83 -11.56 18.91
C GLU A 228 11.57 -10.06 18.76
N PRO A 229 10.30 -9.60 18.83
CA PRO A 229 10.03 -8.17 18.83
C PRO A 229 10.51 -7.55 20.13
N GLU A 230 11.10 -6.36 20.04
CA GLU A 230 11.35 -5.51 21.20
C GLU A 230 10.01 -4.88 21.62
N TRP A 231 9.61 -5.10 22.87
CA TRP A 231 8.37 -4.54 23.42
C TRP A 231 8.61 -3.16 24.01
N VAL A 232 7.71 -2.22 23.71
CA VAL A 232 7.78 -0.83 24.17
C VAL A 232 6.57 -0.53 25.06
N ASP A 233 6.84 -0.19 26.32
CA ASP A 233 5.81 0.15 27.32
C ASP A 233 5.29 1.59 27.20
N ASP A 234 6.13 2.51 26.73
CA ASP A 234 5.77 3.93 26.63
C ASP A 234 4.82 4.20 25.45
N GLU A 235 3.99 5.24 25.61
CA GLU A 235 3.30 5.87 24.49
C GLU A 235 4.33 6.34 23.45
N PHE A 236 3.98 6.26 22.16
CA PHE A 236 4.87 6.60 21.04
C PHE A 236 5.59 7.95 21.27
N ASP A 237 6.86 7.90 21.69
CA ASP A 237 7.69 9.10 21.76
C ASP A 237 7.84 9.66 20.34
N THR A 238 7.53 10.95 20.20
CA THR A 238 7.63 11.66 18.93
C THR A 238 9.05 11.57 18.35
N ALA A 239 10.09 11.57 19.20
CA ALA A 239 11.47 11.43 18.75
C ALA A 239 11.74 10.05 18.12
N ALA A 240 11.25 8.96 18.74
CA ALA A 240 11.36 7.61 18.20
C ALA A 240 10.66 7.48 16.83
N ARG A 241 9.49 8.11 16.66
CA ARG A 241 8.77 8.14 15.38
C ARG A 241 9.56 8.88 14.30
N VAL A 242 10.16 10.02 14.63
CA VAL A 242 11.00 10.79 13.70
C VAL A 242 12.23 9.97 13.28
N ALA A 243 12.92 9.33 14.23
CA ALA A 243 14.07 8.48 13.95
C ALA A 243 13.72 7.29 13.06
N ALA A 244 12.58 6.63 13.29
CA ALA A 244 12.14 5.53 12.45
C ALA A 244 11.79 5.98 11.02
N ILE A 245 11.13 7.13 10.87
CA ILE A 245 10.85 7.72 9.54
C ILE A 245 12.17 8.04 8.84
N ALA A 246 13.10 8.69 9.52
CA ALA A 246 14.42 9.03 8.97
C ALA A 246 15.21 7.78 8.54
N GLY A 247 15.15 6.70 9.32
CA GLY A 247 15.79 5.43 8.97
C GLY A 247 15.18 4.77 7.73
N VAL A 248 13.85 4.83 7.56
CA VAL A 248 13.20 4.35 6.33
C VAL A 248 13.55 5.25 5.13
N GLU A 249 13.61 6.57 5.35
CA GLU A 249 13.99 7.55 4.33
C GLU A 249 15.42 7.31 3.81
N GLU A 250 16.40 7.13 4.70
CA GLU A 250 17.78 6.85 4.32
C GLU A 250 17.90 5.55 3.50
N ARG A 251 17.16 4.50 3.89
CA ARG A 251 17.15 3.23 3.13
C ARG A 251 16.67 3.42 1.70
N VAL A 252 15.57 4.14 1.49
CA VAL A 252 15.05 4.36 0.13
C VAL A 252 15.91 5.33 -0.67
N ARG A 253 16.60 6.27 -0.03
CA ARG A 253 17.63 7.12 -0.66
C ARG A 253 18.83 6.32 -1.15
N GLN A 254 19.17 5.23 -0.46
CA GLN A 254 20.17 4.25 -0.89
C GLN A 254 19.62 3.23 -1.92
N GLY A 255 18.32 3.29 -2.23
CA GLY A 255 17.64 2.36 -3.13
C GLY A 255 17.42 0.96 -2.56
N LEU A 256 17.54 0.80 -1.25
CA LEU A 256 17.14 -0.42 -0.53
C LEU A 256 15.61 -0.47 -0.37
N PRO A 257 14.99 -1.66 -0.32
CA PRO A 257 13.56 -1.75 -0.06
C PRO A 257 13.22 -1.22 1.35
N PRO A 258 12.02 -0.64 1.52
CA PRO A 258 11.53 -0.23 2.83
C PRO A 258 11.52 -1.42 3.79
N GLY A 259 12.01 -1.19 5.01
CA GLY A 259 12.00 -2.19 6.08
C GLY A 259 10.64 -2.26 6.79
N SER A 260 10.49 -3.26 7.68
CA SER A 260 9.34 -3.31 8.59
C SER A 260 9.45 -2.17 9.61
N VAL A 261 8.42 -1.35 9.74
CA VAL A 261 8.37 -0.25 10.73
C VAL A 261 8.59 -0.79 12.14
N ILE A 262 7.94 -1.90 12.49
CA ILE A 262 8.05 -2.55 13.81
C ILE A 262 9.47 -3.06 14.06
N SER A 263 10.21 -3.43 13.01
CA SER A 263 11.61 -3.82 13.19
C SER A 263 12.55 -2.65 13.51
N VAL A 264 12.05 -1.41 13.46
CA VAL A 264 12.78 -0.18 13.76
C VAL A 264 12.19 0.51 14.99
N THR A 265 10.85 0.53 15.13
CA THR A 265 10.15 1.21 16.23
C THR A 265 9.92 0.33 17.46
N GLY A 266 10.12 -0.99 17.33
CA GLY A 266 9.60 -1.95 18.30
C GLY A 266 8.09 -2.18 18.15
N MET A 267 7.57 -3.10 18.97
CA MET A 267 6.15 -3.40 19.12
C MET A 267 5.64 -2.76 20.41
N HIS A 268 4.70 -1.82 20.29
CA HIS A 268 4.06 -1.23 21.47
C HIS A 268 3.06 -2.20 22.11
N TRP A 269 2.94 -2.10 23.42
CA TRP A 269 1.87 -2.79 24.13
C TRP A 269 0.51 -2.18 23.79
N THR A 270 -0.35 -3.01 23.22
CA THR A 270 -1.71 -2.67 22.85
C THR A 270 -2.70 -3.50 23.67
N PRO A 271 -3.99 -3.12 23.71
CA PRO A 271 -5.01 -3.91 24.41
C PRO A 271 -5.06 -5.37 23.93
N TRP A 272 -4.89 -5.62 22.63
CA TRP A 272 -4.85 -6.99 22.08
C TRP A 272 -3.57 -7.75 22.44
N ALA A 273 -2.41 -7.08 22.52
CA ALA A 273 -1.17 -7.72 22.98
C ALA A 273 -1.26 -8.09 24.47
N ARG A 274 -1.74 -7.17 25.31
CA ARG A 274 -1.97 -7.43 26.75
C ARG A 274 -3.01 -8.52 26.99
N SER A 275 -4.06 -8.54 26.17
CA SER A 275 -5.08 -9.58 26.16
C SER A 275 -4.48 -10.97 25.83
N ALA A 276 -3.63 -11.06 24.81
CA ALA A 276 -2.90 -12.28 24.46
C ALA A 276 -1.90 -12.72 25.55
N GLU A 277 -1.17 -11.76 26.13
CA GLU A 277 -0.26 -11.98 27.26
C GLU A 277 -0.99 -12.56 28.47
N ALA A 278 -2.11 -11.95 28.87
CA ALA A 278 -2.90 -12.39 30.03
C ALA A 278 -3.48 -13.81 29.86
N ARG A 279 -3.70 -14.27 28.62
CA ARG A 279 -4.12 -15.66 28.32
C ARG A 279 -2.95 -16.62 28.16
N GLY A 280 -1.70 -16.15 28.27
CA GLY A 280 -0.51 -16.99 28.14
C GLY A 280 -0.22 -17.46 26.71
N VAL A 281 -0.81 -16.82 25.69
CA VAL A 281 -0.63 -17.22 24.27
C VAL A 281 0.41 -16.38 23.53
N LEU A 282 0.86 -15.28 24.13
CA LEU A 282 1.94 -14.42 23.62
C LEU A 282 3.33 -15.02 23.94
N VAL A 283 3.52 -16.31 23.64
CA VAL A 283 4.78 -17.04 23.84
C VAL A 283 5.48 -17.18 22.50
N ARG A 284 6.64 -16.54 22.38
CA ARG A 284 7.41 -16.52 21.15
C ARG A 284 8.24 -17.80 21.00
N HIS A 285 8.13 -18.43 19.83
CA HIS A 285 9.01 -19.52 19.41
C HIS A 285 9.90 -19.09 18.21
N PRO A 286 11.10 -19.66 18.07
CA PRO A 286 11.88 -19.58 16.83
C PRO A 286 11.12 -20.18 15.64
N MET A 287 11.53 -19.82 14.43
CA MET A 287 11.00 -20.43 13.21
C MET A 287 11.32 -21.93 13.17
N PHE A 288 10.34 -22.75 12.77
CA PHE A 288 10.55 -24.17 12.43
C PHE A 288 11.55 -24.32 11.28
N ARG A 289 12.30 -25.43 11.19
CA ARG A 289 13.31 -25.66 10.14
C ARG A 289 12.71 -25.96 8.76
N ARG A 290 11.61 -26.72 8.72
CA ARG A 290 10.93 -27.14 7.48
C ARG A 290 9.48 -27.55 7.77
N ILE A 291 8.68 -27.53 6.72
CA ILE A 291 7.29 -27.99 6.72
C ILE A 291 7.27 -29.45 6.24
N GLU A 292 6.42 -30.26 6.85
CA GLU A 292 6.12 -31.64 6.47
C GLU A 292 4.64 -31.76 6.09
N GLU A 293 4.16 -32.97 5.80
CA GLU A 293 2.78 -33.19 5.36
C GLU A 293 1.74 -32.71 6.39
N ASP A 294 1.90 -33.11 7.65
CA ASP A 294 0.90 -32.85 8.72
C ASP A 294 1.42 -31.90 9.81
N GLY A 295 2.48 -31.12 9.53
CA GLY A 295 3.07 -30.27 10.56
C GLY A 295 4.39 -29.62 10.18
N VAL A 296 5.16 -29.25 11.20
CA VAL A 296 6.45 -28.59 11.06
C VAL A 296 7.52 -29.26 11.93
N ILE A 297 8.76 -29.23 11.46
CA ILE A 297 9.93 -29.70 12.21
C ILE A 297 10.58 -28.50 12.88
N LEU A 298 10.66 -28.50 14.20
CA LEU A 298 11.26 -27.43 14.99
C LEU A 298 12.80 -27.43 14.87
N ASP A 299 13.45 -26.40 15.40
CA ASP A 299 14.90 -26.24 15.32
C ASP A 299 15.67 -27.36 16.06
N ASP A 300 15.08 -27.89 17.13
CA ASP A 300 15.60 -29.04 17.89
C ASP A 300 15.34 -30.40 17.20
N GLY A 301 14.68 -30.40 16.04
CA GLY A 301 14.34 -31.59 15.26
C GLY A 301 13.03 -32.27 15.68
N SER A 302 12.34 -31.79 16.72
CA SER A 302 11.04 -32.33 17.12
C SER A 302 9.95 -32.01 16.09
N PHE A 303 8.93 -32.87 16.00
CA PHE A 303 7.79 -32.67 15.13
C PHE A 303 6.62 -32.04 15.89
N LEU A 304 6.09 -30.96 15.35
CA LEU A 304 4.87 -30.31 15.82
C LEU A 304 3.77 -30.53 14.77
N PRO A 305 2.72 -31.33 15.06
CA PRO A 305 1.59 -31.47 14.15
C PRO A 305 0.80 -30.15 14.11
N VAL A 306 0.39 -29.70 12.93
CA VAL A 306 -0.25 -28.39 12.69
C VAL A 306 -1.30 -28.55 11.58
N ASP A 307 -2.49 -27.99 11.79
CA ASP A 307 -3.57 -28.03 10.79
C ASP A 307 -3.53 -26.82 9.84
N ALA A 308 -3.07 -25.66 10.35
CA ALA A 308 -2.98 -24.44 9.56
C ALA A 308 -1.75 -23.58 9.87
N ILE A 309 -1.22 -22.90 8.84
CA ILE A 309 -0.15 -21.91 8.96
C ILE A 309 -0.65 -20.57 8.42
N LEU A 310 -0.79 -19.59 9.32
CA LEU A 310 -1.09 -18.20 9.00
C LEU A 310 0.20 -17.40 8.79
N TRP A 311 0.45 -17.00 7.56
CA TRP A 311 1.59 -16.17 7.18
C TRP A 311 1.26 -14.68 7.35
N ALA A 312 1.63 -14.11 8.50
CA ALA A 312 1.61 -12.67 8.77
C ALA A 312 2.97 -12.02 8.44
N THR A 313 3.47 -12.33 7.24
CA THR A 313 4.83 -12.00 6.78
C THR A 313 4.93 -10.68 6.04
N GLY A 314 3.85 -9.91 6.01
CA GLY A 314 3.82 -8.57 5.43
C GLY A 314 3.66 -8.56 3.92
N PHE A 315 3.92 -7.42 3.31
CA PHE A 315 3.64 -7.18 1.89
C PHE A 315 4.83 -6.52 1.20
N ARG A 316 4.94 -6.71 -0.11
CA ARG A 316 5.87 -5.97 -0.98
C ARG A 316 5.16 -4.75 -1.55
N ALA A 317 5.92 -3.77 -2.05
CA ALA A 317 5.34 -2.66 -2.81
C ALA A 317 4.80 -3.15 -4.17
N ALA A 318 3.61 -2.67 -4.56
CA ALA A 318 2.98 -2.97 -5.83
C ALA A 318 3.59 -2.09 -6.94
N LEU A 319 4.66 -2.57 -7.59
CA LEU A 319 5.47 -1.78 -8.53
C LEU A 319 5.72 -2.48 -9.87
N ASP A 320 5.06 -3.60 -10.14
CA ASP A 320 5.37 -4.44 -11.32
C ASP A 320 5.12 -3.69 -12.64
N HIS A 321 4.12 -2.81 -12.67
CA HIS A 321 3.85 -1.94 -13.82
C HIS A 321 4.96 -0.91 -14.09
N LEU A 322 5.87 -0.67 -13.14
CA LEU A 322 7.02 0.21 -13.33
C LEU A 322 8.26 -0.54 -13.83
N ALA A 323 8.21 -1.87 -13.94
CA ALA A 323 9.33 -2.68 -14.42
C ALA A 323 9.91 -2.20 -15.77
N PRO A 324 9.11 -1.75 -16.76
CA PRO A 324 9.65 -1.27 -18.03
C PRO A 324 10.54 -0.03 -17.93
N LEU A 325 10.48 0.74 -16.84
CA LEU A 325 11.34 1.92 -16.64
C LEU A 325 12.79 1.55 -16.27
N GLY A 326 13.05 0.31 -15.83
CA GLY A 326 14.39 -0.16 -15.46
C GLY A 326 14.96 0.48 -14.18
N ILE A 327 14.13 1.14 -13.37
CA ILE A 327 14.56 1.91 -12.18
C ILE A 327 14.65 1.09 -10.88
N ARG A 328 14.36 -0.21 -10.94
CA ARG A 328 14.38 -1.09 -9.76
C ARG A 328 15.77 -1.68 -9.58
N LEU A 329 16.39 -1.42 -8.42
CA LEU A 329 17.73 -1.88 -8.11
C LEU A 329 17.76 -3.37 -7.69
N PRO A 330 18.94 -4.02 -7.73
CA PRO A 330 19.14 -5.31 -7.08
C PRO A 330 18.64 -5.29 -5.62
N GLY A 331 17.84 -6.29 -5.22
CA GLY A 331 17.17 -6.31 -3.91
C GLY A 331 15.77 -5.69 -3.91
N GLY A 332 15.36 -5.08 -5.02
CA GLY A 332 13.97 -4.76 -5.32
C GLY A 332 13.46 -3.40 -4.82
N GLY A 333 14.35 -2.51 -4.36
CA GLY A 333 14.04 -1.12 -4.04
C GLY A 333 14.13 -0.18 -5.25
N ILE A 334 13.67 1.05 -5.07
CA ILE A 334 13.82 2.16 -6.03
C ILE A 334 14.48 3.31 -5.28
N ARG A 335 15.45 3.99 -5.90
CA ARG A 335 16.10 5.17 -5.31
C ARG A 335 15.13 6.34 -5.34
N ILE A 336 14.86 6.94 -4.17
CA ILE A 336 13.93 8.06 -4.04
C ILE A 336 14.60 9.25 -3.36
N ASP A 337 14.37 10.44 -3.93
CA ASP A 337 14.65 11.72 -3.29
C ASP A 337 13.32 12.45 -2.99
N GLY A 338 13.01 12.62 -1.70
CA GLY A 338 11.69 13.05 -1.25
C GLY A 338 10.58 12.10 -1.69
N THR A 339 9.85 12.47 -2.76
CA THR A 339 8.84 11.61 -3.39
C THR A 339 9.23 11.18 -4.80
N ARG A 340 10.29 11.73 -5.38
CA ARG A 340 10.68 11.57 -6.78
C ARG A 340 11.60 10.36 -6.94
N ALA A 341 11.39 9.56 -7.99
CA ALA A 341 12.36 8.52 -8.35
C ALA A 341 13.61 9.17 -8.94
N ALA A 342 14.79 8.85 -8.37
CA ALA A 342 16.04 9.50 -8.77
C ALA A 342 16.41 9.23 -10.25
N ASP A 343 16.10 8.02 -10.73
CA ASP A 343 16.42 7.56 -12.09
C ASP A 343 15.24 7.76 -13.09
N GLU A 344 14.15 8.40 -12.65
CA GLU A 344 13.03 8.82 -13.50
C GLU A 344 12.30 10.02 -12.86
N PRO A 345 12.72 11.26 -13.15
CA PRO A 345 12.26 12.44 -12.42
C PRO A 345 10.78 12.76 -12.63
N ARG A 346 10.14 12.25 -13.69
CA ARG A 346 8.68 12.44 -13.93
C ARG A 346 7.82 11.51 -13.06
N LEU A 347 8.44 10.54 -12.38
CA LEU A 347 7.76 9.58 -11.53
C LEU A 347 7.91 9.95 -10.05
N HIS A 348 6.77 10.09 -9.37
CA HIS A 348 6.69 10.22 -7.93
C HIS A 348 6.12 8.93 -7.31
N LEU A 349 6.70 8.45 -6.21
CA LEU A 349 6.15 7.35 -5.43
C LEU A 349 5.71 7.85 -4.05
N ILE A 350 4.42 7.73 -3.78
CA ILE A 350 3.81 8.06 -2.49
C ILE A 350 3.06 6.83 -1.96
N GLY A 351 2.95 6.68 -0.64
CA GLY A 351 2.54 5.38 -0.08
C GLY A 351 3.64 4.31 -0.22
N TYR A 352 4.87 4.73 -0.54
CA TYR A 352 6.09 3.92 -0.60
C TYR A 352 7.13 4.51 0.36
N GLY A 353 8.00 3.66 0.92
CA GLY A 353 9.07 4.13 1.78
C GLY A 353 8.54 4.83 3.04
N PRO A 354 9.09 6.01 3.41
CA PRO A 354 8.70 6.73 4.63
C PRO A 354 7.24 7.23 4.60
N SER A 355 6.62 7.24 3.41
CA SER A 355 5.21 7.64 3.22
C SER A 355 4.23 6.47 3.17
N ALA A 356 4.69 5.23 3.39
CA ALA A 356 3.84 4.02 3.31
C ALA A 356 2.77 3.90 4.41
N SER A 357 2.80 4.77 5.43
CA SER A 357 1.76 4.86 6.45
C SER A 357 0.75 5.98 6.14
N THR A 358 -0.44 5.86 6.71
CA THR A 358 -1.50 6.87 6.63
C THR A 358 -1.05 8.24 7.20
N VAL A 359 -0.10 8.24 8.14
CA VAL A 359 0.51 9.45 8.74
C VAL A 359 1.17 10.34 7.68
N GLY A 360 1.95 9.71 6.79
CA GLY A 360 2.81 10.41 5.83
C GLY A 360 2.09 10.75 4.52
N ALA A 361 0.97 10.08 4.23
CA ALA A 361 0.29 10.14 2.94
C ALA A 361 -0.13 11.56 2.52
N ASN A 362 -0.66 12.37 3.44
CA ASN A 362 -1.04 13.75 3.15
C ASN A 362 0.19 14.63 2.81
N ARG A 363 1.23 14.54 3.65
CA ARG A 363 2.47 15.30 3.45
C ARG A 363 3.14 14.94 2.12
N ALA A 364 3.21 13.64 1.81
CA ALA A 364 3.81 13.13 0.59
C ALA A 364 3.02 13.55 -0.65
N GLY A 365 1.68 13.45 -0.63
CA GLY A 365 0.84 13.95 -1.74
C GLY A 365 1.05 15.44 -2.01
N ARG A 366 1.07 16.27 -0.96
CA ARG A 366 1.35 17.70 -1.10
C ARG A 366 2.75 17.97 -1.67
N ALA A 367 3.77 17.25 -1.20
CA ALA A 367 5.14 17.41 -1.66
C ALA A 367 5.32 16.99 -3.12
N ALA A 368 4.72 15.86 -3.53
CA ALA A 368 4.74 15.40 -4.91
C ALA A 368 4.10 16.45 -5.85
N VAL A 369 2.91 16.95 -5.50
CA VAL A 369 2.23 17.97 -6.32
C VAL A 369 3.01 19.28 -6.40
N ALA A 370 3.64 19.71 -5.31
CA ALA A 370 4.47 20.91 -5.32
C ALA A 370 5.69 20.76 -6.24
N ALA A 371 6.33 19.59 -6.24
CA ALA A 371 7.46 19.29 -7.12
C ALA A 371 7.03 19.20 -8.60
N ILE A 372 5.91 18.53 -8.88
CA ILE A 372 5.33 18.45 -10.22
C ILE A 372 5.02 19.85 -10.76
N LEU A 373 4.38 20.70 -9.96
CA LEU A 373 4.11 22.08 -10.37
C LEU A 373 5.37 22.85 -10.74
N ALA A 374 6.42 22.75 -9.91
CA ALA A 374 7.69 23.41 -10.17
C ALA A 374 8.31 22.94 -11.50
N ASP A 375 8.25 21.65 -11.82
CA ASP A 375 8.75 21.14 -13.10
C ASP A 375 7.91 21.63 -14.28
N LEU A 376 6.59 21.58 -14.17
CA LEU A 376 5.69 21.99 -15.24
C LEU A 376 5.76 23.50 -15.53
N ASP A 377 6.13 24.31 -14.53
CA ASP A 377 6.36 25.76 -14.66
C ASP A 377 7.77 26.08 -15.20
N ALA A 378 8.74 25.17 -15.02
CA ALA A 378 10.12 25.36 -15.45
C ALA A 378 10.36 25.00 -16.92
N VAL A 379 9.49 24.19 -17.55
CA VAL A 379 9.56 23.89 -18.98
C VAL A 379 8.94 25.06 -19.75
N PRO A 380 9.70 25.83 -20.54
CA PRO A 380 9.13 26.87 -21.40
C PRO A 380 8.10 26.23 -22.33
N ALA A 381 6.97 26.89 -22.57
CA ALA A 381 6.06 26.48 -23.64
C ALA A 381 6.89 26.37 -24.93
N SER A 382 7.02 25.15 -25.45
CA SER A 382 7.72 24.93 -26.72
C SER A 382 6.99 25.74 -27.78
N VAL A 383 7.66 26.78 -28.29
CA VAL A 383 7.22 27.52 -29.47
C VAL A 383 7.09 26.50 -30.60
N GLY A 384 5.85 26.26 -31.03
CA GLY A 384 5.51 25.34 -32.12
C GLY A 384 6.06 25.75 -33.47
#